data_AF-A0A0F3MA20-F1
#
_entry.id   AF-A0A0F3MA20-F1
#
_cell.length_a   1.000
_cell.length_b   1.000
_cell.length_c   1.000
_cell.angle_alpha   90.00
_cell.angle_beta   90.00
_cell.angle_gamma   90.00
#
_symmetry.space_group_name_H-M   'P 1'
#
loop_
_entity.id
_entity.type
_entity.pdbx_description
1 polymer ?
#
loop_
_entity_poly.entity_id
_entity_poly.type
_entity_poly.pdbx_seq_one_letter_code
_entity_poly.pdbx_strand_id
1 'polypeptide(L)' 'MARRYSYDLRMKIFKAVDDGLSIVKACKIFNISRNTIYRWKHLKRETGVLKQNLMAQPKVIMQK' A
#
# COMPACT_ATOMS: atom_id res chain seq x y z
N MET A 1 17.01 -6.65 -7.14
CA MET A 1 15.75 -6.37 -7.87
C MET A 1 14.65 -6.02 -6.88
N ALA A 2 14.06 -4.82 -6.98
CA ALA A 2 12.91 -4.46 -6.15
C ALA A 2 11.69 -5.26 -6.63
N ARG A 3 11.34 -6.36 -5.93
CA ARG A 3 10.17 -7.17 -6.24
C ARG A 3 8.92 -6.33 -5.93
N ARG A 4 8.32 -5.75 -6.97
CA ARG A 4 7.07 -4.97 -6.86
C ARG A 4 5.94 -5.94 -6.52
N TYR A 5 5.20 -5.67 -5.43
CA TYR A 5 3.99 -6.44 -5.11
C TYR A 5 2.98 -6.32 -6.26
N SER A 6 2.33 -7.41 -6.65
CA SER A 6 1.32 -7.39 -7.73
C SER A 6 0.14 -6.48 -7.39
N TYR A 7 -0.47 -5.85 -8.40
CA TYR A 7 -1.62 -4.96 -8.21
C TYR A 7 -2.80 -5.67 -7.55
N ASP A 8 -3.10 -6.90 -7.96
CA ASP A 8 -4.13 -7.76 -7.36
C ASP A 8 -3.96 -7.94 -5.86
N LEU A 9 -2.72 -8.13 -5.39
CA LEU A 9 -2.43 -8.27 -3.98
C LEU A 9 -2.79 -7.00 -3.21
N ARG A 10 -2.51 -5.83 -3.79
CA ARG A 10 -2.85 -4.54 -3.18
C ARG A 10 -4.36 -4.36 -3.12
N MET A 11 -5.07 -4.65 -4.21
CA MET A 11 -6.54 -4.57 -4.24
C MET A 11 -7.17 -5.51 -3.21
N LYS A 12 -6.70 -6.76 -3.09
CA LYS A 12 -7.20 -7.72 -2.09
C LYS A 12 -6.99 -7.21 -0.66
N ILE A 13 -5.82 -6.63 -0.37
CA ILE A 13 -5.53 -6.05 0.94
C ILE A 13 -6.42 -4.83 1.21
N PHE A 14 -6.57 -3.93 0.26
CA PHE A 14 -7.42 -2.76 0.43
C PHE A 14 -8.88 -3.14 0.60
N LYS A 15 -9.39 -4.10 -0.18
CA LYS A 15 -10.75 -4.61 -0.02
C LYS A 15 -10.95 -5.23 1.36
N ALA A 16 -10.02 -6.07 1.83
CA ALA A 16 -10.11 -6.64 3.17
C ALA A 16 -10.11 -5.56 4.26
N VAL A 17 -9.25 -4.53 4.15
CA VAL A 17 -9.21 -3.43 5.11
C VAL A 17 -10.49 -2.56 5.06
N ASP A 18 -11.07 -2.38 3.87
CA ASP A 18 -12.33 -1.65 3.66
C ASP A 18 -13.54 -2.43 4.24
N ASP A 19 -13.55 -3.75 4.09
CA ASP A 19 -14.51 -4.68 4.69
C ASP A 19 -14.40 -4.76 6.24
N GLY A 20 -13.58 -3.90 6.86
CA GLY A 20 -13.43 -3.80 8.32
C GLY A 20 -12.32 -4.67 8.92
N LEU A 21 -11.50 -5.33 8.09
CA LEU A 21 -10.39 -6.13 8.58
C LEU A 21 -9.27 -5.22 9.13
N SER A 22 -8.80 -5.50 10.35
CA SER A 22 -7.71 -4.72 10.92
C SER A 22 -6.42 -4.89 10.12
N ILE A 23 -5.65 -3.80 9.98
CA ILE A 23 -4.36 -3.79 9.27
C ILE A 23 -3.42 -4.88 9.83
N VAL A 24 -3.47 -5.12 11.14
CA VAL A 24 -2.66 -6.17 11.80
C VAL A 24 -3.05 -7.57 11.33
N LYS A 25 -4.35 -7.85 11.19
CA LYS A 25 -4.83 -9.13 10.64
C LYS A 25 -4.47 -9.24 9.15
N ALA A 26 -4.63 -8.17 8.37
CA ALA A 26 -4.24 -8.15 6.96
C ALA A 26 -2.73 -8.45 6.77
N CYS A 27 -1.87 -7.88 7.62
CA CYS A 27 -0.42 -8.16 7.58
C CYS A 27 -0.11 -9.64 7.75
N LYS A 28 -0.80 -10.32 8.68
CA LYS A 28 -0.63 -11.75 8.95
C LYS A 28 -1.14 -12.62 7.79
N ILE A 29 -2.31 -12.29 7.23
CA ILE A 29 -2.93 -13.07 6.15
C ILE A 29 -2.14 -12.96 4.84
N PHE A 30 -1.73 -11.74 4.49
CA PHE A 30 -1.06 -11.47 3.21
C PHE A 30 0.47 -11.51 3.32
N ASN A 31 1.02 -11.79 4.50
CA ASN A 31 2.45 -11.78 4.80
C ASN A 31 3.16 -10.49 4.33
N ILE A 32 2.52 -9.35 4.57
CA ILE A 32 3.04 -8.02 4.22
C ILE A 32 3.39 -7.25 5.50
N SER A 33 4.50 -6.51 5.44
CA SER A 33 4.88 -5.64 6.55
C SER A 33 3.85 -4.52 6.78
N ARG A 34 3.60 -4.20 8.05
CA ARG A 34 2.75 -3.06 8.44
C ARG A 34 3.18 -1.77 7.75
N ASN A 35 4.49 -1.53 7.66
CA ASN A 35 5.07 -0.34 7.03
C ASN A 35 4.63 -0.20 5.56
N THR A 36 4.59 -1.30 4.81
CA THR A 36 4.14 -1.29 3.41
C THR A 36 2.68 -0.85 3.30
N ILE A 37 1.80 -1.36 4.16
CA ILE A 37 0.37 -1.01 4.15
C ILE A 37 0.16 0.46 4.54
N TYR A 38 0.86 0.94 5.57
CA TYR A 38 0.81 2.36 5.96
C TYR A 38 1.28 3.29 4.83
N ARG A 39 2.37 2.94 4.15
CA ARG A 39 2.85 3.70 2.98
C ARG A 39 1.80 3.76 1.88
N TRP A 40 1.11 2.66 1.57
CA TRP A 40 0.05 2.68 0.55
C TRP A 40 -1.17 3.48 0.99
N LYS A 41 -1.53 3.45 2.28
CA LYS A 41 -2.61 4.28 2.83
C LYS A 41 -2.28 5.77 2.74
N HIS A 42 -1.02 6.14 3.03
CA HIS A 42 -0.53 7.51 2.89
C HIS A 42 -0.60 7.97 1.43
N LEU A 43 -0.06 7.18 0.51
CA LEU A 43 -0.11 7.48 -0.92
C LEU A 43 -1.55 7.64 -1.42
N LYS A 44 -2.48 6.76 -1.00
CA LYS A 44 -3.91 6.87 -1.35
C LYS A 44 -4.53 8.18 -0.86
N ARG A 45 -4.12 8.68 0.31
CA ARG A 45 -4.57 9.98 0.86
C ARG A 45 -3.99 11.17 0.09
N GLU A 46 -2.72 11.11 -0.28
CA GLU A 46 -2.03 12.22 -0.95
C GLU A 46 -2.39 12.36 -2.43
N THR A 47 -2.51 11.24 -3.15
CA THR A 47 -2.74 11.24 -4.61
C THR A 47 -4.19 11.00 -5.00
N GLY A 48 -5.08 10.62 -4.07
CA GLY A 48 -6.50 10.37 -4.34
C GLY A 48 -6.81 9.21 -5.30
N VAL A 49 -5.79 8.58 -5.90
CA VAL A 49 -5.91 7.57 -6.95
C VAL A 49 -4.98 6.41 -6.63
N LEU A 50 -5.54 5.19 -6.52
CA LEU A 50 -4.78 3.93 -6.46
C LEU A 50 -4.21 3.62 -7.86
N LYS A 51 -3.30 4.46 -8.36
CA LYS A 51 -2.77 4.29 -9.72
C LYS A 51 -1.77 3.13 -9.75
N GLN A 52 -2.01 2.17 -10.66
CA GLN A 52 -1.21 0.96 -10.92
C GLN A 52 0.31 1.21 -11.08
N ASN A 53 0.73 2.45 -11.37
CA ASN A 53 2.11 2.77 -11.77
C ASN A 53 2.98 3.48 -10.71
N LEU A 54 2.48 3.79 -9.50
CA LEU A 54 3.28 4.55 -8.52
C LEU A 54 4.12 3.63 -7.62
N MET A 55 5.09 2.95 -8.23
CA MET A 55 6.29 2.43 -7.53
C MET A 55 7.54 2.65 -8.38
N ALA A 56 7.74 3.90 -8.80
CA ALA A 56 9.06 4.50 -8.69
C ALA A 56 9.05 5.27 -7.35
N GLN A 57 10.01 4.96 -6.50
CA GLN A 57 10.34 5.56 -5.20
C GLN A 57 9.61 6.89 -4.86
N PRO A 58 9.05 7.08 -3.66
CA PRO A 58 8.97 8.43 -3.10
C PRO A 58 10.39 8.84 -2.68
N LYS A 59 11.23 9.17 -3.65
CA LYS A 59 12.13 10.32 -3.47
C LYS A 59 11.26 11.52 -3.87
N VAL A 60 11.38 12.63 -3.16
CA VAL A 60 10.66 13.88 -3.40
C VAL A 60 9.26 13.97 -2.77
N ILE A 61 9.17 13.95 -1.44
CA ILE A 61 8.43 15.00 -0.69
C ILE A 61 9.13 15.17 0.66
N MET A 62 10.21 15.96 0.67
CA MET A 62 10.67 16.82 1.78
C MET A 62 12.07 17.33 1.42
N GLN A 63 12.13 18.35 0.57
CA GLN A 63 13.22 19.35 0.50
C GLN A 63 12.71 20.52 -0.38
N LYS A 64 11.91 21.42 0.21
CA LYS A 64 12.19 22.86 0.32
C LYS A 64 11.13 23.51 1.21
#